data_AF-B9MMI3-F1
#
_entry.id   AF-B9MMI3-F1
#
_cell.length_a   1.000
_cell.length_b   1.000
_cell.length_c   1.000
_cell.angle_alpha   90.00
_cell.angle_beta   90.00
_cell.angle_gamma   90.00
#
_symmetry.space_group_name_H-M   'P 1'
#
loop_
_entity.id
_entity.type
_entity.pdbx_description
1 polymer ?
#
loop_
_entity_poly.entity_id
_entity_poly.type
_entity_poly.pdbx_seq_one_letter_code
_entity_poly.pdbx_strand_id
1 'polypeptide(L)'
;MKKVTLINLIIMFLILLSLMVFLFEFNGKYSLVAHSEGLKSIDINCFRIKIVGTSAQIVNNYPLYITCVALLINLGILIYCFVKKNKN
;
A
#
# COMPACT_ATOMS: atom_id res chain seq x y z
N MET A 1 18.67 -5.06 -18.73
CA MET A 1 17.25 -5.50 -18.69
C MET A 1 16.99 -6.53 -17.59
N LYS A 2 17.65 -7.69 -17.54
CA LYS A 2 17.39 -8.75 -16.52
C LYS A 2 17.35 -8.26 -15.06
N LYS A 3 18.26 -7.36 -14.64
CA LYS A 3 18.29 -6.79 -13.27
C LYS A 3 17.08 -5.91 -12.94
N VAL A 4 16.57 -5.13 -13.91
CA VAL A 4 15.41 -4.25 -13.72
C VAL A 4 14.13 -5.08 -13.61
N THR A 5 14.01 -6.13 -14.43
CA THR A 5 12.90 -7.08 -14.34
C THR A 5 12.83 -7.77 -12.98
N LEU A 6 13.97 -8.18 -12.42
CA LEU A 6 14.04 -8.79 -11.09
C LEU A 6 13.60 -7.81 -10.00
N ILE A 7 14.06 -6.55 -10.04
CA ILE A 7 13.67 -5.51 -9.09
C ILE A 7 12.15 -5.27 -9.14
N ASN A 8 11.58 -5.16 -10.34
CA ASN A 8 10.14 -4.97 -10.51
C ASN A 8 9.33 -6.15 -9.99
N LEU A 9 9.83 -7.39 -10.14
CA LEU A 9 9.19 -8.58 -9.61
C LEU A 9 9.19 -8.61 -8.07
N ILE A 10 10.30 -8.20 -7.44
CA ILE A 10 10.39 -8.05 -5.98
C ILE A 10 9.41 -6.97 -5.49
N ILE A 11 9.38 -5.82 -6.15
CA ILE A 11 8.45 -4.72 -5.84
C ILE A 11 6.99 -5.19 -5.94
N MET A 12 6.64 -5.91 -7.01
CA MET A 12 5.29 -6.46 -7.19
C MET A 12 4.92 -7.42 -6.05
N PHE A 13 5.84 -8.30 -5.65
CA PHE A 13 5.63 -9.21 -4.52
C PHE A 13 5.42 -8.47 -3.20
N LEU A 14 6.20 -7.42 -2.95
CA LEU A 14 6.04 -6.57 -1.75
C LEU A 14 4.69 -5.85 -1.72
N ILE A 15 4.22 -5.35 -2.86
CA ILE A 15 2.89 -4.72 -2.98
C ILE A 15 1.79 -5.75 -2.69
N LEU A 16 1.88 -6.95 -3.25
CA LEU A 16 0.91 -8.03 -3.01
C LEU A 16 0.87 -8.43 -1.52
N LEU A 17 2.04 -8.60 -0.89
CA LEU A 17 2.11 -8.94 0.52
C LEU A 17 1.51 -7.82 1.40
N SER A 18 1.79 -6.56 1.06
CA SER A 18 1.20 -5.42 1.76
C SER A 18 -0.32 -5.37 1.64
N LEU A 19 -0.85 -5.67 0.45
CA LEU A 19 -2.30 -5.74 0.21
C LEU A 19 -2.93 -6.83 1.07
N MET A 20 -2.31 -8.01 1.15
CA MET A 20 -2.80 -9.10 2.00
C MET A 20 -2.85 -8.71 3.48
N VAL A 21 -1.78 -8.09 4.00
CA VAL A 21 -1.73 -7.62 5.39
C VAL A 21 -2.80 -6.56 5.65
N PHE A 22 -2.96 -5.61 4.72
CA PHE A 22 -3.99 -4.57 4.81
C PHE A 22 -5.41 -5.18 4.86
N LEU A 23 -5.71 -6.13 3.98
CA LEU A 23 -7.01 -6.79 3.95
C LEU A 23 -7.26 -7.58 5.23
N PHE A 24 -6.24 -8.25 5.77
CA PHE A 24 -6.36 -8.96 7.04
C PHE A 24 -6.67 -8.01 8.21
N GLU A 25 -5.92 -6.91 8.33
CA GLU A 25 -6.15 -5.90 9.36
C GLU A 25 -7.52 -5.22 9.23
N PHE A 26 -7.91 -4.89 7.99
CA PHE A 26 -9.22 -4.33 7.69
C PHE A 26 -10.34 -5.27 8.11
N ASN A 27 -10.28 -6.54 7.69
CA ASN A 27 -11.29 -7.54 8.04
C ASN A 27 -11.37 -7.77 9.55
N GLY A 28 -10.24 -7.81 10.26
CA GLY A 28 -10.24 -7.96 11.72
C GLY A 28 -10.93 -6.79 12.43
N LYS A 29 -10.56 -5.56 12.08
CA LYS A 29 -11.15 -4.35 12.68
C LYS A 29 -12.61 -4.15 12.27
N TYR A 30 -12.95 -4.47 11.02
CA TYR A 30 -14.33 -4.42 10.53
C TYR A 30 -15.22 -5.43 11.24
N SER A 31 -14.79 -6.69 11.32
CA SER A 31 -15.52 -7.77 12.00
C SER A 31 -15.78 -7.44 13.46
N LEU A 32 -14.78 -6.89 14.16
CA LEU A 32 -14.93 -6.42 15.54
C LEU A 32 -16.01 -5.34 15.62
N VAL A 33 -15.92 -4.27 14.84
CA VAL A 33 -16.92 -3.19 14.91
C VAL A 33 -18.32 -3.65 14.48
N ALA A 34 -18.42 -4.45 13.42
CA ALA A 34 -19.69 -4.89 12.87
C ALA A 34 -20.44 -5.85 13.80
N HIS A 35 -19.73 -6.74 14.49
CA HIS A 35 -20.35 -7.78 15.31
C HIS A 35 -20.43 -7.46 16.80
N SER A 36 -19.48 -6.71 17.38
CA SER A 36 -19.51 -6.43 18.82
C SER A 36 -20.02 -5.03 19.17
N GLU A 37 -19.80 -4.04 18.30
CA GLU A 37 -20.05 -2.63 18.65
C GLU A 37 -21.22 -1.99 17.90
N GLY A 38 -21.66 -2.59 16.80
CA GLY A 38 -22.64 -2.02 15.88
C GLY A 38 -22.00 -1.00 14.94
N LEU A 39 -21.93 -1.34 13.66
CA LEU A 39 -21.37 -0.46 12.63
C LEU A 39 -22.26 0.77 12.42
N LYS A 40 -21.68 1.96 12.55
CA LYS A 40 -22.36 3.25 12.29
C LYS A 40 -21.94 3.86 10.96
N SER A 41 -20.64 3.93 10.69
CA SER A 41 -20.11 4.50 9.44
C SER A 41 -18.72 3.96 9.10
N ILE A 42 -18.34 4.14 7.83
CA ILE A 42 -16.99 3.89 7.34
C ILE A 42 -16.55 5.12 6.56
N ASP A 43 -15.48 5.77 7.01
CA ASP A 43 -14.86 6.88 6.30
C ASP A 43 -13.58 6.40 5.63
N ILE A 44 -13.49 6.58 4.32
CA ILE A 44 -12.34 6.17 3.52
C ILE A 44 -11.65 7.41 2.99
N ASN A 45 -10.35 7.51 3.23
CA ASN A 45 -9.49 8.45 2.52
C ASN A 45 -8.27 7.71 1.94
N CYS A 46 -7.46 8.41 1.15
CA CYS A 46 -6.30 7.78 0.51
C CYS A 46 -5.35 7.09 1.51
N PHE A 47 -5.19 7.63 2.72
CA PHE A 47 -4.16 7.23 3.66
C PHE A 47 -4.63 6.24 4.72
N ARG A 48 -5.93 6.21 5.00
CA ARG A 48 -6.54 5.42 6.06
C ARG A 48 -8.02 5.17 5.81
N ILE A 49 -8.49 4.08 6.38
CA ILE A 49 -9.90 3.77 6.54
C ILE A 49 -10.22 3.88 8.02
N LYS A 50 -11.28 4.61 8.35
CA LYS A 50 -11.83 4.71 9.70
C LYS A 50 -13.15 3.96 9.74
N ILE A 51 -13.23 2.96 10.61
CA ILE A 51 -14.40 2.12 10.83
C ILE A 51 -15.00 2.56 12.16
N VAL A 52 -16.22 3.08 12.15
CA VAL A 52 -16.85 3.71 13.31
C VAL A 52 -18.03 2.86 13.77
N GLY A 53 -18.00 2.43 15.02
CA GLY A 53 -19.15 1.86 15.73
C GLY A 53 -19.38 2.56 17.05
N THR A 54 -19.26 1.82 18.16
CA THR A 54 -19.23 2.41 19.50
C THR A 54 -17.85 3.00 19.79
N SER A 55 -16.79 2.35 19.33
CA SER A 55 -15.43 2.89 19.23
C SER A 55 -15.05 3.19 17.78
N ALA A 56 -13.94 3.92 17.58
CA ALA A 56 -13.40 4.20 16.26
C ALA A 56 -12.13 3.37 16.04
N GLN A 57 -12.17 2.48 15.04
CA GLN A 57 -11.03 1.69 14.60
C GLN A 57 -10.43 2.30 13.34
N ILE A 58 -9.10 2.36 13.25
CA ILE A 58 -8.39 2.96 12.11
C ILE A 58 -7.49 1.92 11.48
N VAL A 59 -7.56 1.77 10.16
CA VAL A 59 -6.68 0.93 9.33
C VAL A 59 -5.90 1.87 8.42
N ASN A 60 -4.57 1.81 8.44
CA ASN A 60 -3.77 2.63 7.52
C ASN A 60 -3.63 1.95 6.15
N ASN A 61 -3.58 2.72 5.08
CA ASN A 61 -3.43 2.22 3.72
C ASN A 61 -1.94 1.98 3.39
N TYR A 62 -1.32 0.99 4.05
CA TYR A 62 0.07 0.58 3.79
C TYR A 62 0.39 0.28 2.31
N PRO A 63 -0.54 -0.34 1.53
CA PRO A 63 -0.32 -0.57 0.11
C PRO A 63 0.00 0.71 -0.66
N LEU A 64 -0.72 1.81 -0.37
CA LEU A 64 -0.47 3.09 -1.02
C LEU A 64 0.95 3.61 -0.74
N TYR A 65 1.41 3.56 0.51
CA TYR A 65 2.76 4.02 0.85
C TYR A 65 3.83 3.20 0.12
N ILE A 66 3.66 1.88 0.03
CA ILE A 66 4.61 1.00 -0.67
C ILE A 66 4.58 1.26 -2.18
N THR A 67 3.41 1.51 -2.77
CA THR A 67 3.30 1.90 -4.18
C THR A 67 4.00 3.23 -4.46
N CYS A 68 3.88 4.23 -3.58
CA CYS A 68 4.59 5.51 -3.72
C CYS A 68 6.11 5.31 -3.69
N VAL A 69 6.62 4.52 -2.76
CA VAL A 69 8.07 4.20 -2.67
C VAL A 69 8.53 3.46 -3.93
N ALA A 70 7.76 2.49 -4.42
CA ALA A 70 8.05 1.77 -5.65
C ALA A 70 8.13 2.68 -6.89
N LEU A 71 7.25 3.67 -6.98
CA LEU A 71 7.28 4.68 -8.05
C LEU A 71 8.55 5.54 -7.98
N LEU A 72 8.95 5.97 -6.78
CA LEU A 72 10.18 6.74 -6.59
C LEU A 72 11.43 5.94 -6.99
N ILE A 73 11.49 4.65 -6.64
CA ILE A 73 12.60 3.76 -7.05
C ILE A 73 12.65 3.67 -8.58
N ASN A 74 11.51 3.44 -9.23
CA ASN A 74 11.44 3.35 -10.69
C ASN A 74 11.83 4.67 -11.38
N LEU A 75 11.40 5.81 -10.84
CA LEU A 75 11.78 7.13 -11.34
C LEU A 75 13.30 7.36 -11.22
N GLY A 76 13.90 6.97 -10.09
CA GLY A 76 15.34 7.06 -9.89
C GLY A 76 16.15 6.22 -10.89
N ILE A 77 15.70 5.00 -11.17
CA ILE A 77 16.31 4.12 -12.18
C ILE A 77 16.20 4.77 -13.57
N LEU A 78 15.04 5.33 -13.91
CA LEU A 78 14.81 5.99 -15.20
C LEU A 78 15.74 7.19 -15.39
N ILE A 79 15.84 8.07 -14.39
CA ILE A 79 16.72 9.24 -14.42
C ILE A 79 18.18 8.79 -14.57
N TYR A 80 18.62 7.80 -13.79
CA TYR A 80 19.98 7.26 -13.89
C TYR A 80 20.30 6.74 -15.30
N CYS A 81 19.37 5.97 -15.90
CA CYS A 81 19.52 5.48 -17.27
C CYS A 81 19.60 6.62 -18.29
N PHE A 82 18.78 7.66 -18.14
CA PHE A 82 18.76 8.82 -19.04
C PHE A 82 20.07 9.62 -18.95
N VAL A 83 20.53 9.93 -17.74
CA VAL A 83 21.80 10.65 -17.51
C VAL A 83 22.99 9.86 -18.04
N LYS A 84 23.02 8.55 -17.83
CA LYS A 84 24.09 7.69 -18.34
C LYS A 84 24.10 7.64 -19.88
N LYS A 85 22.92 7.62 -20.52
CA LYS A 85 22.80 7.62 -21.97
C LYS A 85 23.28 8.93 -22.61
N ASN A 86 23.10 10.07 -21.96
CA ASN A 86 23.56 11.37 -22.47
C ASN A 86 25.08 11.62 -22.26
N LYS A 87 25.78 10.77 -21.50
CA LYS A 87 27.23 10.88 -21.27
C LYS A 87 28.08 9.98 -22.18
N ASN A 88 27.46 9.09 -22.93
CA ASN A 88 28.09 8.19 -23.91
C ASN A 88 27.68 8.60 -25.32
#